data_AF-A0A366RWQ6-F1
#
_entry.id   AF-A0A366RWQ6-F1
#
_cell.length_a   1.000
_cell.length_b   1.000
_cell.length_c   1.000
_cell.angle_alpha   90.00
_cell.angle_beta   90.00
_cell.angle_gamma   90.00
#
_symmetry.space_group_name_H-M   'P 1'
#
loop_
_entity.id
_entity.type
_entity.pdbx_description
1 polymer ?
#
loop_
_entity_poly.entity_id
_entity_poly.type
_entity_poly.pdbx_seq_one_letter_code
_entity_poly.pdbx_strand_id
1 'polypeptide(L)'
;MQYRMIMATLALSVYAAPAPMITGAPSLSRRQDDGGAGGGSSVLKEPMTIAAGESFDGGNAVFDRGVSCTGQEEGGDSDAVFILEKGATLSNVRIGPNQIEGVHCNGGCTLNNVVWDAVCEDAFSIKKQEDGETTTINGGGAKGAEDKVIQHNGGGTVIIKDFEVSDFGKLYRSCGNCDSMPARHVEISGGSATSGKMLVGINPNMGDTAKISGIKVTDVPKECITFEGVTDGSEPKEVGTCDGAGGAESGSGDSTEAPATPTAPADDSESPVESQVADPAQTSVDGGSDGDNQSGDNENNDNNNGDDEKDDDKKDEDEEQDSGDNNNNQEQPAGDQNQGGFNGQQPPQPQFGAPPQFGGSSGFGGF
;
A
#
# COMPACT_ATOMS: atom_id res chain seq x y z
N MET A 1 -54.18 -66.85 -18.24
CA MET A 1 -53.08 -66.00 -17.76
C MET A 1 -53.69 -64.85 -16.97
N GLN A 2 -53.53 -64.85 -15.65
CA GLN A 2 -54.10 -63.82 -14.77
C GLN A 2 -52.96 -62.94 -14.25
N TYR A 3 -53.01 -61.65 -14.60
CA TYR A 3 -52.10 -60.61 -14.16
C TYR A 3 -52.36 -60.31 -12.69
N ARG A 4 -51.32 -60.36 -11.85
CA ARG A 4 -51.34 -59.78 -10.50
C ARG A 4 -50.37 -58.60 -10.48
N MET A 5 -50.94 -57.40 -10.47
CA MET A 5 -50.22 -56.15 -10.18
C MET A 5 -49.76 -56.17 -8.71
N ILE A 6 -48.48 -55.97 -8.46
CA ILE A 6 -47.91 -55.72 -7.13
C ILE A 6 -47.70 -54.20 -7.02
N MET A 7 -48.53 -53.54 -6.22
CA MET A 7 -48.32 -52.15 -5.81
C MET A 7 -47.23 -52.10 -4.74
N ALA A 8 -46.07 -51.56 -5.09
CA ALA A 8 -45.03 -51.23 -4.12
C ALA A 8 -45.32 -49.83 -3.54
N THR A 9 -45.65 -49.78 -2.25
CA THR A 9 -45.79 -48.54 -1.49
C THR A 9 -44.41 -48.02 -1.09
N LEU A 10 -43.99 -46.90 -1.66
CA LEU A 10 -42.78 -46.17 -1.26
C LEU A 10 -43.11 -45.34 0.00
N ALA A 11 -42.48 -45.68 1.13
CA ALA A 11 -42.53 -44.86 2.33
C ALA A 11 -41.42 -43.79 2.27
N LEU A 12 -41.81 -42.54 2.08
CA LEU A 12 -40.91 -41.39 2.21
C LEU A 12 -40.80 -41.01 3.69
N SER A 13 -39.66 -41.33 4.30
CA SER A 13 -39.27 -40.80 5.60
C SER A 13 -38.74 -39.37 5.42
N VAL A 14 -39.49 -38.38 5.90
CA VAL A 14 -39.04 -36.99 5.95
C VAL A 14 -38.07 -36.85 7.13
N TYR A 15 -36.78 -36.71 6.85
CA TYR A 15 -35.79 -36.25 7.82
C TYR A 15 -35.89 -34.72 7.91
N ALA A 16 -36.36 -34.20 9.05
CA ALA A 16 -36.23 -32.79 9.36
C ALA A 16 -34.79 -32.53 9.83
N ALA A 17 -33.97 -31.92 8.98
CA ALA A 17 -32.70 -31.36 9.40
C ALA A 17 -32.96 -30.10 10.25
N PRO A 18 -32.26 -29.89 11.38
CA PRO A 18 -32.36 -28.65 12.12
C PRO A 18 -31.86 -27.49 11.27
N ALA A 19 -32.59 -26.37 11.26
CA ALA A 19 -32.16 -25.15 10.59
C ALA A 19 -30.79 -24.70 11.13
N PRO A 20 -29.88 -24.19 10.27
CA PRO A 20 -28.62 -23.63 10.73
C PRO A 20 -28.93 -22.45 11.65
N MET A 21 -28.41 -22.50 12.88
CA MET A 21 -28.44 -21.36 13.79
C MET A 21 -27.50 -20.31 13.20
N ILE A 22 -28.06 -19.28 12.58
CA ILE A 22 -27.33 -18.05 12.27
C ILE A 22 -26.96 -17.44 13.61
N THR A 23 -25.72 -17.69 14.05
CA THR A 23 -25.10 -16.92 15.11
C THR A 23 -24.94 -15.51 14.57
N GLY A 24 -25.73 -14.57 15.11
CA GLY A 24 -25.57 -13.16 14.76
C GLY A 24 -24.12 -12.76 14.94
N ALA A 25 -23.55 -12.13 13.91
CA ALA A 25 -22.24 -11.50 13.99
C ALA A 25 -22.18 -10.63 15.26
N PRO A 26 -21.06 -10.62 16.00
CA PRO A 26 -20.92 -9.67 17.09
C PRO A 26 -21.11 -8.29 16.47
N SER A 27 -22.16 -7.58 16.91
CA SER A 27 -22.31 -6.18 16.56
C SER A 27 -21.08 -5.48 17.15
N LEU A 28 -20.10 -5.19 16.31
CA LEU A 28 -19.11 -4.16 16.60
C LEU A 28 -19.93 -2.90 16.79
N SER A 29 -20.24 -2.62 18.07
CA SER A 29 -20.80 -1.35 18.48
C SER A 29 -19.69 -0.33 18.19
N ARG A 30 -19.71 0.15 16.95
CA ARG A 30 -18.93 1.27 16.44
C ARG A 30 -19.21 2.40 17.41
N ARG A 31 -18.30 2.63 18.35
CA ARG A 31 -18.16 3.93 19.01
C ARG A 31 -17.68 4.86 17.92
N GLN A 32 -18.62 5.28 17.09
CA GLN A 32 -18.51 6.53 16.36
C GLN A 32 -18.59 7.60 17.46
N ASP A 33 -17.45 7.96 18.04
CA ASP A 33 -17.37 9.20 18.81
C ASP A 33 -17.32 10.33 17.77
N ASP A 34 -18.49 10.89 17.56
CA ASP A 34 -18.76 12.08 16.77
C ASP A 34 -18.06 13.25 17.46
N GLY A 35 -16.89 13.65 16.97
CA GLY A 35 -16.13 14.73 17.60
C GLY A 35 -14.82 15.03 16.91
N GLY A 36 -14.84 15.94 15.93
CA GLY A 36 -13.63 16.55 15.40
C GLY A 36 -12.74 17.14 16.52
N ALA A 37 -11.43 17.02 16.29
CA ALA A 37 -10.30 17.51 17.09
C ALA A 37 -9.86 16.62 18.28
N GLY A 38 -8.99 15.65 17.95
CA GLY A 38 -8.10 15.00 18.91
C GLY A 38 -7.66 13.63 18.42
N GLY A 39 -6.68 13.57 17.51
CA GLY A 39 -6.08 12.30 17.06
C GLY A 39 -5.56 11.53 18.27
N GLY A 40 -6.33 10.53 18.70
CA GLY A 40 -5.92 9.60 19.73
C GLY A 40 -4.72 8.77 19.25
N SER A 41 -4.08 8.03 20.15
CA SER A 41 -3.12 7.00 19.77
C SER A 41 -3.65 5.63 20.19
N SER A 42 -3.47 4.62 19.33
CA SER A 42 -3.85 3.24 19.56
C SER A 42 -2.67 2.32 19.27
N VAL A 43 -2.28 1.54 20.27
CA VAL A 43 -1.28 0.48 20.14
C VAL A 43 -2.02 -0.83 19.87
N LEU A 44 -1.85 -1.37 18.66
CA LEU A 44 -2.49 -2.59 18.21
C LEU A 44 -1.63 -3.81 18.55
N LYS A 45 -2.21 -4.78 19.25
CA LYS A 45 -1.50 -6.03 19.61
C LYS A 45 -1.34 -6.98 18.42
N GLU A 46 -2.25 -6.88 17.47
CA GLU A 46 -2.30 -7.65 16.23
C GLU A 46 -2.73 -6.71 15.09
N PRO A 47 -2.47 -7.05 13.82
CA PRO A 47 -2.90 -6.23 12.69
C PRO A 47 -4.40 -5.96 12.73
N MET A 48 -4.80 -4.71 12.50
CA MET A 48 -6.22 -4.41 12.33
C MET A 48 -6.64 -4.77 10.90
N THR A 49 -7.39 -5.86 10.77
CA THR A 49 -7.93 -6.28 9.47
C THR A 49 -9.22 -5.53 9.14
N ILE A 50 -9.28 -4.91 7.97
CA ILE A 50 -10.50 -4.34 7.39
C ILE A 50 -11.03 -5.33 6.36
N ALA A 51 -12.22 -5.86 6.61
CA ALA A 51 -12.79 -6.93 5.80
C ALA A 51 -13.13 -6.45 4.38
N ALA A 52 -13.31 -7.42 3.47
CA ALA A 52 -13.51 -7.15 2.05
C ALA A 52 -14.71 -6.21 1.82
N GLY A 53 -14.47 -5.14 1.06
CA GLY A 53 -15.47 -4.10 0.78
C GLY A 53 -15.85 -3.20 1.96
N GLU A 54 -15.28 -3.39 3.16
CA GLU A 54 -15.58 -2.55 4.31
C GLU A 54 -14.72 -1.27 4.35
N SER A 55 -15.08 -0.33 5.22
CA SER A 55 -14.37 0.93 5.36
C SER A 55 -14.11 1.27 6.82
N PHE A 56 -12.87 1.66 7.11
CA PHE A 56 -12.43 2.18 8.39
C PHE A 56 -11.95 3.62 8.26
N ASP A 57 -12.45 4.48 9.15
CA ASP A 57 -12.01 5.87 9.28
C ASP A 57 -11.38 6.02 10.67
N GLY A 58 -10.09 6.33 10.70
CA GLY A 58 -9.32 6.49 11.93
C GLY A 58 -9.46 7.86 12.59
N GLY A 59 -10.16 8.82 11.99
CA GLY A 59 -10.35 10.16 12.56
C GLY A 59 -9.04 10.93 12.80
N ASN A 60 -8.01 10.67 11.99
CA ASN A 60 -6.61 11.11 12.15
C ASN A 60 -5.92 10.61 13.42
N ALA A 61 -6.40 9.53 14.03
CA ALA A 61 -5.69 8.86 15.11
C ALA A 61 -4.39 8.21 14.63
N VAL A 62 -3.43 8.13 15.55
CA VAL A 62 -2.16 7.40 15.37
C VAL A 62 -2.38 5.95 15.72
N PHE A 63 -1.92 5.05 14.87
CA PHE A 63 -1.90 3.61 15.08
C PHE A 63 -0.48 3.10 15.01
N ASP A 64 -0.08 2.29 15.96
CA ASP A 64 1.21 1.62 15.98
C ASP A 64 1.06 0.17 16.48
N ARG A 65 2.15 -0.61 16.46
CA ARG A 65 2.21 -1.98 17.00
C ARG A 65 2.90 -2.04 18.35
N GLY A 66 3.45 -0.93 18.84
CA GLY A 66 4.19 -0.84 20.09
C GLY A 66 5.53 -1.58 20.10
N VAL A 67 6.05 -1.94 18.92
CA VAL A 67 7.33 -2.63 18.73
C VAL A 67 8.35 -1.68 18.12
N SER A 68 9.64 -1.94 18.34
CA SER A 68 10.69 -1.19 17.66
C SER A 68 10.85 -1.67 16.22
N CYS A 69 11.06 -0.73 15.31
CA CYS A 69 11.41 -1.05 13.92
C CYS A 69 12.65 -1.94 13.84
N THR A 70 12.57 -2.98 13.00
CA THR A 70 13.63 -3.97 12.74
C THR A 70 14.51 -3.60 11.54
N GLY A 71 14.19 -2.51 10.84
CA GLY A 71 14.93 -2.03 9.68
C GLY A 71 14.44 -2.69 8.39
N GLN A 72 15.36 -3.26 7.62
CA GLN A 72 15.10 -3.91 6.34
C GLN A 72 14.98 -5.44 6.45
N GLU A 73 14.83 -5.97 7.68
CA GLU A 73 14.47 -7.36 7.89
C GLU A 73 12.99 -7.53 7.54
N GLU A 74 12.70 -8.38 6.56
CA GLU A 74 11.35 -8.57 6.02
C GLU A 74 10.37 -9.04 7.10
N GLY A 75 9.24 -8.35 7.20
CA GLY A 75 8.13 -8.71 8.07
C GLY A 75 7.09 -9.59 7.41
N GLY A 76 6.20 -10.16 8.24
CA GLY A 76 5.02 -10.88 7.77
C GLY A 76 3.73 -10.07 7.93
N ASP A 77 2.62 -10.61 7.42
CA ASP A 77 1.28 -10.02 7.64
C ASP A 77 0.96 -9.82 9.14
N SER A 78 1.50 -10.68 10.02
CA SER A 78 1.35 -10.55 11.47
C SER A 78 1.99 -9.30 12.07
N ASP A 79 2.90 -8.64 11.35
CA ASP A 79 3.66 -7.48 11.78
C ASP A 79 3.08 -6.16 11.24
N ALA A 80 2.16 -6.23 10.27
CA ALA A 80 1.50 -5.09 9.67
C ALA A 80 0.64 -4.30 10.68
N VAL A 81 0.54 -2.98 10.55
CA VAL A 81 -0.42 -2.19 11.33
C VAL A 81 -1.86 -2.46 10.89
N PHE A 82 -2.09 -2.46 9.58
CA PHE A 82 -3.39 -2.76 8.97
C PHE A 82 -3.26 -3.79 7.85
N ILE A 83 -4.28 -4.64 7.75
CA ILE A 83 -4.49 -5.52 6.59
C ILE A 83 -5.82 -5.11 5.95
N LEU A 84 -5.80 -4.80 4.66
CA LEU A 84 -6.98 -4.43 3.90
C LEU A 84 -7.29 -5.58 2.94
N GLU A 85 -8.43 -6.22 3.16
CA GLU A 85 -8.94 -7.21 2.21
C GLU A 85 -9.48 -6.55 0.94
N LYS A 86 -9.65 -7.33 -0.12
CA LYS A 86 -10.14 -6.85 -1.42
C LYS A 86 -11.32 -5.88 -1.30
N GLY A 87 -11.19 -4.70 -1.89
CA GLY A 87 -12.18 -3.62 -1.90
C GLY A 87 -12.26 -2.81 -0.61
N ALA A 88 -11.45 -3.10 0.41
CA ALA A 88 -11.48 -2.35 1.67
C ALA A 88 -10.94 -0.92 1.49
N THR A 89 -11.43 -0.02 2.34
CA THR A 89 -11.00 1.38 2.38
C THR A 89 -10.49 1.78 3.76
N LEU A 90 -9.30 2.38 3.80
CA LEU A 90 -8.70 2.98 5.00
C LEU A 90 -8.64 4.50 4.85
N SER A 91 -9.19 5.23 5.81
CA SER A 91 -9.27 6.70 5.75
C SER A 91 -8.77 7.38 7.01
N ASN A 92 -8.10 8.53 6.87
CA ASN A 92 -7.70 9.42 7.97
C ASN A 92 -6.95 8.67 9.08
N VAL A 93 -5.87 7.99 8.72
CA VAL A 93 -5.05 7.20 9.64
C VAL A 93 -3.63 7.73 9.62
N ARG A 94 -3.03 7.85 10.81
CA ARG A 94 -1.60 8.09 10.94
C ARG A 94 -0.92 6.84 11.44
N ILE A 95 0.12 6.39 10.77
CA ILE A 95 0.93 5.24 11.16
C ILE A 95 2.14 5.76 11.93
N GLY A 96 2.24 5.35 13.20
CA GLY A 96 3.34 5.74 14.09
C GLY A 96 4.65 4.99 13.78
N PRO A 97 5.78 5.40 14.38
CA PRO A 97 7.10 4.83 14.12
C PRO A 97 7.34 3.46 14.79
N ASN A 98 6.45 3.05 15.71
CA ASN A 98 6.62 1.81 16.49
C ASN A 98 5.93 0.63 15.78
N GLN A 99 6.41 0.31 14.60
CA GLN A 99 5.88 -0.72 13.70
C GLN A 99 7.03 -1.38 12.93
N ILE A 100 6.80 -2.58 12.41
CA ILE A 100 7.73 -3.33 11.55
C ILE A 100 7.24 -3.23 10.10
N GLU A 101 5.99 -3.63 9.88
CA GLU A 101 5.29 -3.54 8.60
C GLU A 101 4.16 -2.50 8.66
N GLY A 102 4.00 -1.72 7.58
CA GLY A 102 3.04 -0.63 7.50
C GLY A 102 1.60 -1.09 7.26
N VAL A 103 1.15 -1.00 6.02
CA VAL A 103 -0.22 -1.37 5.61
C VAL A 103 -0.14 -2.36 4.46
N HIS A 104 -0.88 -3.47 4.56
CA HIS A 104 -0.95 -4.48 3.50
C HIS A 104 -2.30 -4.45 2.80
N CYS A 105 -2.31 -4.69 1.49
CA CYS A 105 -3.54 -4.96 0.72
C CYS A 105 -3.54 -6.35 0.08
N ASN A 106 -4.64 -7.05 0.29
CA ASN A 106 -4.95 -8.39 -0.22
C ASN A 106 -6.04 -8.31 -1.29
N GLY A 107 -5.75 -7.59 -2.37
CA GLY A 107 -6.64 -7.23 -3.47
C GLY A 107 -6.67 -5.72 -3.69
N GLY A 108 -7.27 -5.25 -4.79
CA GLY A 108 -7.46 -3.82 -5.03
C GLY A 108 -8.13 -3.11 -3.85
N CYS A 109 -7.50 -2.10 -3.28
CA CYS A 109 -7.95 -1.40 -2.06
C CYS A 109 -7.88 0.13 -2.19
N THR A 110 -8.41 0.87 -1.22
CA THR A 110 -8.38 2.35 -1.23
C THR A 110 -7.80 2.92 0.05
N LEU A 111 -6.84 3.83 -0.07
CA LEU A 111 -6.27 4.61 1.02
C LEU A 111 -6.62 6.09 0.81
N ASN A 112 -7.24 6.73 1.80
CA ASN A 112 -7.56 8.15 1.77
C ASN A 112 -6.91 8.86 2.95
N ASN A 113 -6.02 9.81 2.69
CA ASN A 113 -5.36 10.59 3.75
C ASN A 113 -4.73 9.67 4.83
N VAL A 114 -3.87 8.74 4.38
CA VAL A 114 -3.08 7.87 5.26
C VAL A 114 -1.65 8.40 5.31
N VAL A 115 -1.11 8.63 6.51
CA VAL A 115 0.20 9.27 6.71
C VAL A 115 1.11 8.40 7.55
N TRP A 116 2.33 8.13 7.09
CA TRP A 116 3.36 7.42 7.85
C TRP A 116 4.35 8.41 8.46
N ASP A 117 4.44 8.40 9.79
CA ASP A 117 5.35 9.26 10.54
C ASP A 117 6.80 8.80 10.46
N ALA A 118 7.03 7.51 10.28
CA ALA A 118 8.32 6.94 9.91
C ALA A 118 8.06 5.57 9.31
N VAL A 119 8.55 5.37 8.10
CA VAL A 119 8.55 4.06 7.47
C VAL A 119 9.66 3.21 8.11
N CYS A 120 9.38 1.93 8.33
CA CYS A 120 10.35 0.99 8.88
C CYS A 120 10.98 0.20 7.74
N GLU A 121 10.27 -0.83 7.27
CA GLU A 121 10.62 -1.54 6.04
C GLU A 121 9.96 -0.84 4.84
N ASP A 122 8.69 -1.15 4.59
CA ASP A 122 7.83 -0.55 3.56
C ASP A 122 6.65 0.19 4.20
N ALA A 123 6.17 1.27 3.58
CA ALA A 123 4.99 1.99 4.09
C ALA A 123 3.71 1.21 3.74
N PHE A 124 3.63 0.79 2.48
CA PHE A 124 2.45 0.20 1.90
C PHE A 124 2.81 -0.92 0.91
N SER A 125 2.25 -2.10 1.14
CA SER A 125 2.53 -3.30 0.35
C SER A 125 1.24 -3.85 -0.27
N ILE A 126 1.17 -3.85 -1.61
CA ILE A 126 0.12 -4.54 -2.36
C ILE A 126 0.56 -6.00 -2.49
N LYS A 127 0.25 -6.80 -1.47
CA LYS A 127 0.68 -8.21 -1.37
C LYS A 127 -0.02 -9.06 -2.44
N LYS A 128 -1.33 -8.84 -2.63
CA LYS A 128 -2.14 -9.50 -3.67
C LYS A 128 -2.96 -8.47 -4.42
N GLN A 129 -3.10 -8.65 -5.73
CA GLN A 129 -3.99 -7.87 -6.61
C GLN A 129 -4.08 -8.62 -7.93
N GLU A 130 -5.28 -8.79 -8.48
CA GLU A 130 -5.47 -9.46 -9.77
C GLU A 130 -5.21 -8.51 -10.95
N ASP A 131 -4.91 -9.07 -12.12
CA ASP A 131 -4.84 -8.25 -13.34
C ASP A 131 -6.19 -7.58 -13.61
N GLY A 132 -6.15 -6.31 -14.04
CA GLY A 132 -7.34 -5.46 -14.19
C GLY A 132 -7.92 -4.87 -12.89
N GLU A 133 -7.44 -5.26 -11.71
CA GLU A 133 -7.80 -4.58 -10.46
C GLU A 133 -7.04 -3.28 -10.27
N THR A 134 -7.53 -2.45 -9.34
CA THR A 134 -6.92 -1.16 -9.03
C THR A 134 -6.88 -0.90 -7.54
N THR A 135 -5.70 -0.54 -7.06
CA THR A 135 -5.49 0.10 -5.76
C THR A 135 -5.39 1.61 -5.95
N THR A 136 -6.06 2.38 -5.09
CA THR A 136 -6.03 3.85 -5.15
C THR A 136 -5.53 4.46 -3.85
N ILE A 137 -4.55 5.36 -3.96
CA ILE A 137 -4.03 6.17 -2.85
C ILE A 137 -4.40 7.62 -3.14
N ASN A 138 -5.20 8.22 -2.27
CA ASN A 138 -5.69 9.59 -2.39
C ASN A 138 -5.15 10.46 -1.25
N GLY A 139 -4.18 11.31 -1.56
CA GLY A 139 -3.50 12.15 -0.58
C GLY A 139 -2.69 11.35 0.44
N GLY A 140 -2.43 11.95 1.60
CA GLY A 140 -1.58 11.35 2.62
C GLY A 140 -0.10 11.53 2.31
N GLY A 141 0.75 10.75 2.97
CA GLY A 141 2.18 10.89 2.77
C GLY A 141 3.03 9.96 3.61
N ALA A 142 4.32 9.87 3.31
CA ALA A 142 5.26 9.05 4.05
C ALA A 142 6.61 9.73 4.14
N LYS A 143 7.36 9.41 5.20
CA LYS A 143 8.74 9.87 5.33
C LYS A 143 9.68 8.82 5.91
N GLY A 144 10.94 8.91 5.54
CA GLY A 144 12.02 8.12 6.14
C GLY A 144 12.06 6.66 5.69
N ALA A 145 11.56 6.33 4.50
CA ALA A 145 11.67 4.97 3.96
C ALA A 145 13.08 4.71 3.45
N GLU A 146 13.82 3.80 4.07
CA GLU A 146 15.22 3.53 3.68
C GLU A 146 15.31 2.93 2.26
N ASP A 147 14.39 2.02 1.93
CA ASP A 147 14.28 1.40 0.61
C ASP A 147 13.01 1.76 -0.14
N LYS A 148 11.81 1.28 0.24
CA LYS A 148 10.60 1.49 -0.57
C LYS A 148 9.47 2.07 0.25
N VAL A 149 8.66 2.93 -0.38
CA VAL A 149 7.43 3.43 0.23
C VAL A 149 6.28 2.53 -0.19
N ILE A 150 6.12 2.28 -1.49
CA ILE A 150 5.07 1.44 -2.07
C ILE A 150 5.71 0.24 -2.77
N GLN A 151 5.47 -0.94 -2.22
CA GLN A 151 5.84 -2.23 -2.80
C GLN A 151 4.63 -2.84 -3.51
N HIS A 152 4.79 -3.22 -4.77
CA HIS A 152 3.73 -3.81 -5.58
C HIS A 152 4.09 -5.24 -5.98
N ASN A 153 3.52 -6.23 -5.28
CA ASN A 153 3.74 -7.66 -5.51
C ASN A 153 2.64 -8.28 -6.36
N GLY A 154 1.38 -7.87 -6.14
CA GLY A 154 0.24 -8.25 -6.98
C GLY A 154 0.33 -7.73 -8.43
N GLY A 155 -0.58 -8.15 -9.29
CA GLY A 155 -0.74 -7.59 -10.64
C GLY A 155 -1.60 -6.33 -10.66
N GLY A 156 -1.98 -5.86 -11.86
CA GLY A 156 -2.95 -4.77 -12.01
C GLY A 156 -2.36 -3.38 -11.80
N THR A 157 -3.20 -2.42 -11.39
CA THR A 157 -2.83 -0.99 -11.36
C THR A 157 -2.79 -0.42 -9.94
N VAL A 158 -1.83 0.45 -9.66
CA VAL A 158 -1.89 1.37 -8.53
C VAL A 158 -1.99 2.82 -9.03
N ILE A 159 -2.93 3.57 -8.49
CA ILE A 159 -3.12 4.99 -8.78
C ILE A 159 -2.76 5.78 -7.53
N ILE A 160 -1.79 6.69 -7.65
CA ILE A 160 -1.24 7.51 -6.56
C ILE A 160 -1.55 8.97 -6.85
N LYS A 161 -2.43 9.57 -6.05
CA LYS A 161 -2.89 10.95 -6.24
C LYS A 161 -2.50 11.81 -5.06
N ASP A 162 -1.92 12.98 -5.34
CA ASP A 162 -1.65 14.03 -4.34
C ASP A 162 -0.87 13.54 -3.10
N PHE A 163 -0.03 12.52 -3.25
CA PHE A 163 0.76 11.94 -2.16
C PHE A 163 2.02 12.77 -1.90
N GLU A 164 2.34 13.01 -0.62
CA GLU A 164 3.54 13.75 -0.21
C GLU A 164 4.58 12.80 0.39
N VAL A 165 5.77 12.74 -0.22
CA VAL A 165 6.86 11.88 0.23
C VAL A 165 8.16 12.66 0.45
N SER A 166 8.85 12.38 1.55
CA SER A 166 10.17 12.95 1.82
C SER A 166 11.15 11.93 2.40
N ASP A 167 12.44 12.09 2.09
CA ASP A 167 13.52 11.25 2.63
C ASP A 167 13.26 9.75 2.39
N PHE A 168 13.39 9.33 1.14
CA PHE A 168 12.97 7.98 0.71
C PHE A 168 13.95 7.32 -0.25
N GLY A 169 14.00 5.98 -0.25
CA GLY A 169 14.70 5.23 -1.29
C GLY A 169 13.93 5.30 -2.62
N LYS A 170 12.79 4.62 -2.69
CA LYS A 170 11.94 4.48 -3.88
C LYS A 170 10.50 4.76 -3.52
N LEU A 171 9.81 5.67 -4.21
CA LEU A 171 8.38 5.90 -3.93
C LEU A 171 7.56 4.68 -4.34
N TYR A 172 7.77 4.17 -5.55
CA TYR A 172 7.09 2.98 -6.05
C TYR A 172 8.08 1.99 -6.68
N ARG A 173 7.93 0.71 -6.34
CA ARG A 173 8.65 -0.38 -6.98
C ARG A 173 7.69 -1.52 -7.33
N SER A 174 7.63 -1.86 -8.61
CA SER A 174 7.11 -3.17 -9.05
C SER A 174 8.08 -4.24 -8.57
N CYS A 175 7.63 -5.30 -7.89
CA CYS A 175 8.52 -6.36 -7.45
C CYS A 175 9.30 -6.94 -8.63
N GLY A 176 10.62 -7.05 -8.53
CA GLY A 176 11.47 -7.40 -9.67
C GLY A 176 11.84 -8.88 -9.76
N ASN A 177 11.73 -9.62 -8.66
CA ASN A 177 12.19 -11.00 -8.50
C ASN A 177 11.19 -11.86 -7.70
N CYS A 178 9.96 -11.40 -7.53
CA CYS A 178 8.91 -12.19 -6.90
C CYS A 178 8.66 -13.49 -7.68
N ASP A 179 8.27 -14.55 -6.99
CA ASP A 179 7.87 -15.84 -7.59
C ASP A 179 6.85 -15.68 -8.72
N SER A 180 5.88 -14.79 -8.51
CA SER A 180 4.93 -14.37 -9.54
C SER A 180 5.30 -12.97 -10.05
N MET A 181 5.40 -12.87 -11.38
CA MET A 181 5.73 -11.62 -12.08
C MET A 181 4.60 -11.21 -13.04
N PRO A 182 3.37 -10.95 -12.55
CA PRO A 182 2.31 -10.38 -13.37
C PRO A 182 2.67 -8.95 -13.80
N ALA A 183 1.99 -8.46 -14.84
CA ALA A 183 2.14 -7.07 -15.26
C ALA A 183 1.61 -6.12 -14.17
N ARG A 184 2.37 -5.05 -13.90
CA ARG A 184 2.05 -4.04 -12.88
C ARG A 184 2.09 -2.65 -13.48
N HIS A 185 1.08 -1.85 -13.17
CA HIS A 185 0.95 -0.50 -13.70
C HIS A 185 0.91 0.51 -12.57
N VAL A 186 1.58 1.64 -12.77
CA VAL A 186 1.55 2.76 -11.82
C VAL A 186 1.13 4.04 -12.53
N GLU A 187 0.18 4.76 -11.93
CA GLU A 187 -0.23 6.08 -12.37
C GLU A 187 -0.08 7.07 -11.22
N ILE A 188 0.78 8.08 -11.39
CA ILE A 188 1.04 9.14 -10.40
C ILE A 188 0.50 10.46 -10.93
N SER A 189 -0.33 11.13 -10.12
CA SER A 189 -0.84 12.47 -10.42
C SER A 189 -0.78 13.41 -9.21
N GLY A 190 -0.12 14.55 -9.33
CA GLY A 190 -0.05 15.56 -8.26
C GLY A 190 0.89 15.16 -7.11
N GLY A 191 0.82 15.90 -6.00
CA GLY A 191 1.63 15.64 -4.81
C GLY A 191 3.06 16.19 -4.87
N SER A 192 3.92 15.71 -3.98
CA SER A 192 5.33 16.11 -3.94
C SER A 192 6.25 14.98 -3.50
N ALA A 193 7.47 14.98 -4.04
CA ALA A 193 8.53 14.04 -3.72
C ALA A 193 9.84 14.78 -3.50
N THR A 194 10.38 14.71 -2.28
CA THR A 194 11.58 15.44 -1.88
C THR A 194 12.65 14.51 -1.30
N SER A 195 13.93 14.70 -1.64
CA SER A 195 15.04 13.92 -1.07
C SER A 195 14.90 12.40 -1.27
N GLY A 196 14.68 11.98 -2.52
CA GLY A 196 14.48 10.57 -2.89
C GLY A 196 15.66 9.99 -3.66
N LYS A 197 15.90 8.67 -3.62
CA LYS A 197 16.87 8.04 -4.55
C LYS A 197 16.24 7.77 -5.92
N MET A 198 14.96 7.39 -5.95
CA MET A 198 14.20 7.07 -7.17
C MET A 198 12.71 7.30 -6.97
N LEU A 199 11.98 7.80 -7.96
CA LEU A 199 10.51 7.92 -7.85
C LEU A 199 9.82 6.60 -8.25
N VAL A 200 10.07 6.09 -9.46
CA VAL A 200 9.39 4.88 -9.98
C VAL A 200 10.39 3.86 -10.53
N GLY A 201 10.23 2.59 -10.15
CA GLY A 201 10.91 1.43 -10.75
C GLY A 201 9.92 0.40 -11.32
N ILE A 202 9.98 0.15 -12.63
CA ILE A 202 9.11 -0.82 -13.34
C ILE A 202 9.93 -1.90 -14.07
N ASN A 203 9.30 -3.03 -14.41
CA ASN A 203 9.87 -4.12 -15.18
C ASN A 203 9.17 -4.27 -16.56
N PRO A 204 9.55 -3.50 -17.59
CA PRO A 204 8.81 -3.50 -18.87
C PRO A 204 8.81 -4.86 -19.59
N ASN A 205 9.82 -5.71 -19.35
CA ASN A 205 9.85 -7.08 -19.89
C ASN A 205 8.75 -7.98 -19.32
N MET A 206 8.12 -7.58 -18.21
CA MET A 206 6.95 -8.23 -17.60
C MET A 206 5.63 -7.53 -17.96
N GLY A 207 5.67 -6.51 -18.82
CA GLY A 207 4.49 -5.75 -19.25
C GLY A 207 4.18 -4.52 -18.39
N ASP A 208 5.06 -4.15 -17.45
CA ASP A 208 4.81 -3.01 -16.57
C ASP A 208 4.72 -1.68 -17.32
N THR A 209 3.91 -0.76 -16.80
CA THR A 209 3.81 0.61 -17.33
C THR A 209 3.81 1.64 -16.22
N ALA A 210 4.26 2.86 -16.54
CA ALA A 210 4.27 3.99 -15.62
C ALA A 210 3.77 5.26 -16.31
N LYS A 211 2.84 5.96 -15.66
CA LYS A 211 2.39 7.31 -16.03
C LYS A 211 2.65 8.25 -14.87
N ILE A 212 3.30 9.38 -15.13
CA ILE A 212 3.67 10.36 -14.10
C ILE A 212 3.26 11.74 -14.59
N SER A 213 2.48 12.47 -13.80
CA SER A 213 1.99 13.79 -14.17
C SER A 213 1.82 14.70 -12.94
N GLY A 214 2.14 15.98 -13.05
CA GLY A 214 1.79 17.00 -12.05
C GLY A 214 2.43 16.86 -10.66
N ILE A 215 3.27 15.85 -10.42
CA ILE A 215 4.02 15.70 -9.16
C ILE A 215 5.18 16.71 -9.11
N LYS A 216 5.38 17.34 -7.96
CA LYS A 216 6.53 18.22 -7.72
C LYS A 216 7.71 17.41 -7.21
N VAL A 217 8.77 17.33 -8.00
CA VAL A 217 9.97 16.55 -7.67
C VAL A 217 11.11 17.50 -7.27
N THR A 218 11.75 17.25 -6.13
CA THR A 218 12.91 18.00 -5.63
C THR A 218 13.95 17.03 -5.10
N ASP A 219 15.20 17.14 -5.55
CA ASP A 219 16.30 16.26 -5.09
C ASP A 219 16.00 14.76 -5.24
N VAL A 220 15.40 14.36 -6.36
CA VAL A 220 15.21 12.95 -6.76
C VAL A 220 15.91 12.72 -8.11
N PRO A 221 17.11 12.12 -8.15
CA PRO A 221 17.92 12.07 -9.36
C PRO A 221 17.42 11.06 -10.41
N LYS A 222 16.53 10.14 -10.02
CA LYS A 222 15.99 9.09 -10.90
C LYS A 222 14.46 9.13 -10.85
N GLU A 223 13.81 9.77 -11.80
CA GLU A 223 12.34 9.83 -11.82
C GLU A 223 11.71 8.49 -12.22
N CYS A 224 12.08 7.91 -13.36
CA CYS A 224 11.49 6.65 -13.79
C CYS A 224 12.53 5.74 -14.43
N ILE A 225 12.77 4.59 -13.79
CA ILE A 225 13.80 3.62 -14.13
C ILE A 225 13.17 2.29 -14.49
N THR A 226 13.74 1.65 -15.51
CA THR A 226 13.33 0.33 -15.97
C THR A 226 14.33 -0.72 -15.51
N PHE A 227 13.81 -1.87 -15.12
CA PHE A 227 14.56 -3.04 -14.69
C PHE A 227 14.20 -4.25 -15.57
N GLU A 228 15.11 -5.20 -15.67
CA GLU A 228 14.83 -6.54 -16.18
C GLU A 228 14.31 -7.38 -15.01
N GLY A 229 12.98 -7.57 -14.96
CA GLY A 229 12.36 -8.48 -13.99
C GLY A 229 12.75 -9.93 -14.27
N VAL A 230 12.83 -10.75 -13.23
CA VAL A 230 13.27 -12.15 -13.28
C VAL A 230 12.35 -13.03 -12.44
N THR A 231 12.40 -14.34 -12.66
CA THR A 231 11.61 -15.35 -11.92
C THR A 231 12.48 -16.43 -11.30
N ASP A 232 13.79 -16.24 -11.30
CA ASP A 232 14.78 -17.16 -10.73
C ASP A 232 15.30 -16.71 -9.36
N GLY A 233 14.65 -15.71 -8.76
CA GLY A 233 15.02 -15.08 -7.49
C GLY A 233 16.24 -14.17 -7.56
N SER A 234 16.89 -14.03 -8.72
CA SER A 234 18.08 -13.18 -8.84
C SER A 234 17.77 -11.69 -8.73
N GLU A 235 18.78 -10.89 -8.41
CA GLU A 235 18.61 -9.44 -8.32
C GLU A 235 18.29 -8.80 -9.69
N PRO A 236 17.18 -8.06 -9.82
CA PRO A 236 16.79 -7.40 -11.07
C PRO A 236 17.80 -6.34 -11.50
N LYS A 237 18.17 -6.34 -12.78
CA LYS A 237 19.16 -5.39 -13.31
C LYS A 237 18.49 -4.12 -13.81
N GLU A 238 19.07 -2.97 -13.50
CA GLU A 238 18.69 -1.69 -14.11
C GLU A 238 19.03 -1.72 -15.61
N VAL A 239 18.05 -1.46 -16.48
CA VAL A 239 18.21 -1.54 -17.94
C VAL A 239 17.95 -0.22 -18.67
N GLY A 240 17.44 0.82 -17.99
CA GLY A 240 17.29 2.13 -18.60
C GLY A 240 16.32 3.06 -17.87
N THR A 241 15.82 4.05 -18.61
CA THR A 241 14.79 4.99 -18.16
C THR A 241 13.47 4.75 -18.89
N CYS A 242 12.36 5.18 -18.30
CA CYS A 242 11.04 4.95 -18.87
C CYS A 242 10.79 5.69 -20.21
N ASP A 243 11.54 6.77 -20.48
CA ASP A 243 11.46 7.53 -21.73
C ASP A 243 11.87 6.71 -22.97
N GLY A 244 12.65 5.64 -22.76
CA GLY A 244 13.05 4.70 -23.82
C GLY A 244 12.09 3.51 -24.03
N ALA A 245 11.13 3.32 -23.12
CA ALA A 245 10.31 2.12 -23.03
C ALA A 245 8.83 2.40 -23.37
N GLY A 246 8.54 2.98 -24.55
CA GLY A 246 7.24 2.91 -25.22
C GLY A 246 5.94 3.26 -24.45
N GLY A 247 6.03 3.89 -23.27
CA GLY A 247 4.87 4.10 -22.40
C GLY A 247 4.96 5.30 -21.45
N ALA A 248 6.06 6.06 -21.47
CA ALA A 248 6.18 7.29 -20.68
C ALA A 248 5.80 8.50 -21.54
N GLU A 249 4.60 9.05 -21.34
CA GLU A 249 4.30 10.43 -21.72
C GLU A 249 4.75 11.32 -20.55
N SER A 250 6.06 11.55 -20.47
CA SER A 250 6.66 12.44 -19.46
C SER A 250 6.46 13.89 -19.87
N GLY A 251 5.39 14.50 -19.40
CA GLY A 251 5.15 15.94 -19.50
C GLY A 251 5.92 16.70 -18.42
N SER A 252 7.25 16.74 -18.53
CA SER A 252 8.09 17.52 -17.61
C SER A 252 7.94 19.02 -17.89
N GLY A 253 7.14 19.69 -17.05
CA GLY A 253 7.02 21.15 -17.01
C GLY A 253 8.10 21.75 -16.13
N ASP A 254 9.23 22.09 -16.74
CA ASP A 254 10.28 22.92 -16.14
C ASP A 254 9.74 24.34 -15.87
N SER A 255 9.86 24.83 -14.64
CA SER A 255 9.53 26.21 -14.27
C SER A 255 10.29 26.63 -13.03
N THR A 256 11.55 27.01 -13.22
CA THR A 256 12.28 27.89 -12.31
C THR A 256 12.89 29.05 -13.07
N GLU A 257 12.19 30.18 -13.15
CA GLU A 257 12.77 31.51 -12.89
C GLU A 257 11.68 32.61 -12.90
N ALA A 258 11.49 33.25 -11.76
CA ALA A 258 11.08 34.65 -11.70
C ALA A 258 12.26 35.39 -11.04
N PRO A 259 12.62 36.61 -11.49
CA PRO A 259 11.86 37.75 -10.99
C PRO A 259 11.76 38.98 -11.93
N ALA A 260 10.96 39.94 -11.44
CA ALA A 260 10.98 41.39 -11.70
C ALA A 260 9.94 41.98 -12.69
N THR A 261 8.85 42.49 -12.10
CA THR A 261 8.20 43.73 -12.54
C THR A 261 9.14 44.91 -12.21
N PRO A 262 9.18 46.01 -12.99
CA PRO A 262 8.14 47.05 -12.82
C PRO A 262 7.79 47.90 -14.08
N THR A 263 6.68 48.64 -13.92
CA THR A 263 6.38 49.97 -14.49
C THR A 263 5.56 50.04 -15.79
N ALA A 264 4.29 50.43 -15.63
CA ALA A 264 3.44 51.08 -16.64
C ALA A 264 3.89 52.54 -16.87
N PRO A 265 3.55 53.15 -18.02
CA PRO A 265 2.42 54.11 -17.98
C PRO A 265 1.58 54.23 -19.28
N ALA A 266 0.32 54.70 -19.11
CA ALA A 266 -0.47 55.69 -19.90
C ALA A 266 -0.49 55.63 -21.45
N ASP A 267 -1.53 55.94 -22.23
CA ASP A 267 -2.93 56.40 -22.16
C ASP A 267 -3.47 56.31 -23.63
N ASP A 268 -4.75 56.61 -23.83
CA ASP A 268 -5.42 57.08 -25.07
C ASP A 268 -6.01 56.07 -26.09
N SER A 269 -7.32 55.83 -25.90
CA SER A 269 -8.43 56.23 -26.78
C SER A 269 -8.31 56.10 -28.32
N GLU A 270 -9.10 55.19 -28.93
CA GLU A 270 -10.29 55.49 -29.76
C GLU A 270 -10.83 54.21 -30.47
N SER A 271 -12.15 53.98 -30.35
CA SER A 271 -12.99 53.13 -31.22
C SER A 271 -13.33 53.90 -32.53
N PRO A 272 -14.08 53.38 -33.55
CA PRO A 272 -14.86 52.13 -33.63
C PRO A 272 -14.77 51.37 -35.00
N VAL A 273 -15.29 50.13 -35.09
CA VAL A 273 -16.46 49.74 -35.93
C VAL A 273 -16.81 48.23 -35.83
N GLU A 274 -18.13 47.98 -35.83
CA GLU A 274 -18.96 46.78 -36.07
C GLU A 274 -18.32 45.54 -36.77
N SER A 275 -18.78 44.28 -36.62
CA SER A 275 -20.16 43.75 -36.55
C SER A 275 -20.19 42.23 -36.24
N GLN A 276 -21.25 41.76 -35.54
CA GLN A 276 -22.07 40.53 -35.84
C GLN A 276 -21.42 39.11 -35.71
N VAL A 277 -22.01 38.03 -35.14
CA VAL A 277 -23.35 37.64 -34.64
C VAL A 277 -23.23 36.41 -33.69
N ALA A 278 -24.23 36.26 -32.80
CA ALA A 278 -24.94 35.03 -32.38
C ALA A 278 -24.38 34.09 -31.28
N ASP A 279 -25.13 34.15 -30.18
CA ASP A 279 -25.33 33.24 -29.04
C ASP A 279 -25.85 31.84 -29.45
N PRO A 280 -25.80 30.82 -28.57
CA PRO A 280 -27.05 30.53 -27.88
C PRO A 280 -26.95 30.17 -26.38
N ALA A 281 -27.99 30.63 -25.70
CA ALA A 281 -28.32 30.46 -24.30
C ALA A 281 -28.71 29.02 -23.88
N GLN A 282 -28.46 28.74 -22.60
CA GLN A 282 -29.17 27.73 -21.81
C GLN A 282 -30.52 28.27 -21.31
N THR A 283 -31.53 27.40 -21.23
CA THR A 283 -32.47 27.38 -20.09
C THR A 283 -33.11 25.99 -19.90
N SER A 284 -33.18 25.61 -18.63
CA SER A 284 -33.93 24.56 -17.96
C SER A 284 -35.45 24.80 -17.91
N VAL A 285 -36.28 23.75 -17.90
CA VAL A 285 -37.28 23.39 -16.85
C VAL A 285 -38.20 22.20 -17.23
N ASP A 286 -38.27 21.24 -16.29
CA ASP A 286 -39.44 20.55 -15.68
C ASP A 286 -40.53 19.78 -16.49
N GLY A 287 -40.86 18.57 -16.01
CA GLY A 287 -42.25 18.14 -15.82
C GLY A 287 -42.85 16.98 -16.67
N GLY A 288 -42.76 15.74 -16.17
CA GLY A 288 -43.94 14.90 -15.87
C GLY A 288 -44.62 13.99 -16.93
N SER A 289 -44.64 12.69 -16.59
CA SER A 289 -45.78 11.73 -16.64
C SER A 289 -46.01 10.79 -17.84
N ASP A 290 -46.23 9.53 -17.44
CA ASP A 290 -47.04 8.44 -18.00
C ASP A 290 -46.60 7.64 -19.23
N GLY A 291 -46.37 6.34 -18.98
CA GLY A 291 -47.35 5.34 -19.43
C GLY A 291 -46.96 4.45 -20.62
N ASP A 292 -46.73 3.18 -20.28
CA ASP A 292 -47.24 2.00 -21.00
C ASP A 292 -46.64 1.58 -22.36
N ASN A 293 -45.88 0.49 -22.26
CA ASN A 293 -46.30 -0.84 -22.76
C ASN A 293 -45.62 -1.40 -24.03
N GLN A 294 -45.13 -2.63 -23.80
CA GLN A 294 -45.15 -3.80 -24.67
C GLN A 294 -43.97 -4.11 -25.61
N SER A 295 -43.30 -5.21 -25.22
CA SER A 295 -43.21 -6.46 -25.98
C SER A 295 -41.83 -6.78 -26.54
N GLY A 296 -41.34 -7.96 -26.17
CA GLY A 296 -40.12 -8.55 -26.70
C GLY A 296 -39.65 -9.74 -25.89
N ASP A 297 -40.45 -10.80 -25.87
CA ASP A 297 -40.07 -12.12 -25.38
C ASP A 297 -38.77 -12.61 -26.05
N ASN A 298 -37.86 -13.19 -25.26
CA ASN A 298 -37.24 -14.45 -25.67
C ASN A 298 -36.80 -15.26 -24.45
N GLU A 299 -37.61 -16.26 -24.14
CA GLU A 299 -37.27 -17.39 -23.27
C GLU A 299 -36.25 -18.31 -23.96
N ASN A 300 -35.44 -18.97 -23.13
CA ASN A 300 -34.85 -20.32 -23.23
C ASN A 300 -33.39 -20.29 -22.76
N ASN A 301 -32.90 -21.20 -21.93
CA ASN A 301 -33.49 -22.31 -21.19
C ASN A 301 -32.40 -22.77 -20.20
N ASP A 302 -32.84 -23.31 -19.08
CA ASP A 302 -32.10 -23.88 -17.97
C ASP A 302 -31.08 -24.97 -18.36
N ASN A 303 -30.01 -25.13 -17.56
CA ASN A 303 -29.88 -26.28 -16.64
C ASN A 303 -28.51 -26.36 -15.93
N ASN A 304 -28.54 -26.08 -14.63
CA ASN A 304 -28.21 -26.94 -13.49
C ASN A 304 -26.91 -27.79 -13.37
N ASN A 305 -26.48 -27.78 -12.09
CA ASN A 305 -25.59 -28.67 -11.33
C ASN A 305 -24.08 -28.47 -11.57
N GLY A 306 -23.24 -28.15 -10.60
CA GLY A 306 -23.30 -28.38 -9.14
C GLY A 306 -22.47 -29.60 -8.82
N ASP A 307 -21.31 -29.42 -8.17
CA ASP A 307 -20.60 -30.44 -7.39
C ASP A 307 -19.59 -29.77 -6.44
N ASP A 308 -19.64 -30.23 -5.19
CA ASP A 308 -18.77 -29.91 -4.06
C ASP A 308 -17.35 -30.45 -4.26
N GLU A 309 -16.30 -29.67 -3.97
CA GLU A 309 -15.07 -30.23 -3.39
C GLU A 309 -14.50 -29.28 -2.31
N LYS A 310 -14.12 -29.91 -1.20
CA LYS A 310 -13.40 -29.36 -0.05
C LYS A 310 -11.91 -29.49 -0.35
N ASP A 311 -11.10 -28.53 0.07
CA ASP A 311 -9.67 -28.69 0.42
C ASP A 311 -9.26 -27.40 1.17
N ASP A 312 -9.18 -27.42 2.50
CA ASP A 312 -8.01 -27.79 3.34
C ASP A 312 -6.92 -26.70 3.38
N ASP A 313 -6.90 -26.01 4.52
CA ASP A 313 -5.90 -25.06 4.99
C ASP A 313 -4.46 -25.58 4.79
N LYS A 314 -3.63 -24.79 4.11
CA LYS A 314 -2.17 -24.86 4.27
C LYS A 314 -1.60 -23.47 4.52
N LYS A 315 -0.81 -23.43 5.58
CA LYS A 315 0.08 -22.35 5.98
C LYS A 315 1.20 -22.26 4.96
N ASP A 316 1.38 -21.11 4.37
CA ASP A 316 2.59 -20.77 3.64
C ASP A 316 3.48 -19.98 4.60
N GLU A 317 4.56 -20.63 5.03
CA GLU A 317 5.70 -20.02 5.70
C GLU A 317 6.69 -19.67 4.57
N ASP A 318 6.73 -18.41 4.17
CA ASP A 318 7.67 -17.90 3.17
C ASP A 318 8.99 -17.57 3.88
N GLU A 319 9.90 -18.54 3.93
CA GLU A 319 11.32 -18.32 4.24
C GLU A 319 12.09 -18.12 2.93
N GLU A 320 12.26 -16.87 2.48
CA GLU A 320 13.25 -16.54 1.47
C GLU A 320 14.59 -16.15 2.14
N GLN A 321 15.63 -16.91 1.79
CA GLN A 321 16.95 -16.84 2.41
C GLN A 321 17.78 -15.71 1.81
N ASP A 322 18.15 -14.74 2.66
CA ASP A 322 19.24 -13.82 2.40
C ASP A 322 20.58 -14.58 2.29
N SER A 323 21.12 -14.68 1.08
CA SER A 323 22.50 -15.12 0.88
C SER A 323 23.45 -13.93 1.03
N GLY A 324 23.89 -13.71 2.27
CA GLY A 324 24.99 -12.82 2.61
C GLY A 324 26.26 -13.16 1.84
N ASP A 325 26.71 -12.19 1.05
CA ASP A 325 27.90 -12.27 0.23
C ASP A 325 29.17 -12.21 1.11
N ASN A 326 29.92 -13.31 1.17
CA ASN A 326 31.28 -13.33 1.72
C ASN A 326 32.09 -14.43 1.02
N ASN A 327 32.86 -14.06 0.00
CA ASN A 327 34.00 -14.86 -0.40
C ASN A 327 35.22 -14.01 -0.76
N ASN A 328 36.10 -13.90 0.24
CA ASN A 328 37.52 -13.64 0.07
C ASN A 328 38.21 -14.87 -0.54
N ASN A 329 38.92 -14.70 -1.65
CA ASN A 329 40.08 -15.54 -1.98
C ASN A 329 41.07 -14.68 -2.79
N GLN A 330 42.08 -14.13 -2.13
CA GLN A 330 43.46 -14.62 -2.13
C GLN A 330 44.11 -14.71 -3.52
N GLU A 331 44.85 -13.64 -3.87
CA GLU A 331 46.12 -13.74 -4.60
C GLU A 331 47.13 -12.77 -3.96
N GLN A 332 48.17 -13.31 -3.33
CA GLN A 332 49.44 -12.60 -3.09
C GLN A 332 50.37 -12.89 -4.28
N PRO A 333 51.32 -11.96 -4.58
CA PRO A 333 52.68 -12.23 -4.09
C PRO A 333 53.48 -11.01 -3.59
N ALA A 334 54.25 -11.28 -2.54
CA ALA A 334 55.65 -10.91 -2.24
C ALA A 334 56.16 -9.43 -2.27
N GLY A 335 56.79 -9.04 -1.15
CA GLY A 335 57.75 -7.91 -1.02
C GLY A 335 57.72 -7.28 0.38
N ASP A 336 58.37 -7.87 1.40
CA ASP A 336 59.72 -7.59 1.91
C ASP A 336 59.80 -6.49 3.02
N GLN A 337 60.18 -6.96 4.22
CA GLN A 337 60.85 -6.32 5.37
C GLN A 337 60.48 -4.90 5.85
N ASN A 338 60.05 -4.78 7.13
CA ASN A 338 60.93 -4.31 8.21
C ASN A 338 60.33 -4.53 9.62
N GLN A 339 61.21 -4.73 10.60
CA GLN A 339 60.97 -5.11 11.99
C GLN A 339 60.54 -3.93 12.89
N GLY A 340 59.79 -4.24 13.95
CA GLY A 340 59.56 -3.36 15.10
C GLY A 340 58.53 -3.94 16.06
N GLY A 341 58.96 -4.81 16.99
CA GLY A 341 58.08 -5.42 17.99
C GLY A 341 57.76 -4.48 19.15
N PHE A 342 56.60 -4.66 19.79
CA PHE A 342 56.38 -4.33 21.21
C PHE A 342 55.21 -5.16 21.79
N ASN A 343 55.40 -5.57 23.04
CA ASN A 343 54.62 -6.51 23.85
C ASN A 343 53.13 -6.18 24.03
N GLY A 344 52.34 -7.23 24.22
CA GLY A 344 50.93 -7.16 24.60
C GLY A 344 50.70 -6.78 26.07
N GLN A 345 49.52 -6.21 26.31
CA GLN A 345 48.82 -6.20 27.60
C GLN A 345 47.33 -5.89 27.37
N GLN A 346 46.50 -6.76 27.94
CA GLN A 346 45.03 -6.77 27.86
C GLN A 346 44.41 -5.72 28.82
N PRO A 347 43.34 -5.00 28.43
CA PRO A 347 42.69 -4.03 29.31
C PRO A 347 41.69 -4.70 30.30
N PRO A 348 41.46 -4.11 31.49
CA PRO A 348 40.64 -4.70 32.54
C PRO A 348 39.14 -4.43 32.37
N GLN A 349 38.34 -5.38 32.85
CA GLN A 349 36.86 -5.36 32.89
C GLN A 349 36.32 -4.51 34.07
N PRO A 350 35.15 -3.86 33.94
CA PRO A 350 34.54 -3.08 35.03
C PRO A 350 33.73 -3.95 36.01
N GLN A 351 33.83 -3.62 37.31
CA GLN A 351 33.10 -4.25 38.42
C GLN A 351 31.74 -3.58 38.66
N PHE A 352 30.68 -4.37 38.75
CA PHE A 352 29.34 -3.93 39.13
C PHE A 352 29.19 -3.84 40.67
N GLY A 353 28.71 -2.70 41.17
CA GLY A 353 28.40 -2.47 42.58
C GLY A 353 27.03 -3.01 43.01
N ALA A 354 26.94 -3.47 44.26
CA ALA A 354 25.73 -4.01 44.89
C ALA A 354 24.74 -2.91 45.33
N PRO A 355 23.42 -3.20 45.41
CA PRO A 355 22.40 -2.23 45.82
C PRO A 355 22.29 -2.05 47.34
N PRO A 356 21.87 -0.87 47.84
CA PRO A 356 21.77 -0.59 49.27
C PRO A 356 20.48 -1.14 49.89
N GLN A 357 20.62 -1.70 51.10
CA GLN A 357 19.51 -2.03 51.99
C GLN A 357 19.19 -0.83 52.88
N PHE A 358 17.91 -0.47 53.00
CA PHE A 358 17.41 0.39 54.06
C PHE A 358 16.36 -0.35 54.89
N GLY A 359 16.77 -0.70 56.11
CA GLY A 359 15.91 -1.18 57.18
C GLY A 359 15.14 -0.03 57.82
N GLY A 360 13.92 -0.33 58.28
CA GLY A 360 13.03 0.62 58.91
C GLY A 360 13.38 0.98 60.35
N SER A 361 12.80 2.08 60.81
CA SER A 361 12.57 2.36 62.23
C SER A 361 11.26 3.11 62.41
N SER A 362 10.40 2.53 63.24
CA SER A 362 9.17 3.07 63.82
C SER A 362 9.42 4.29 64.71
N GLY A 363 8.52 5.28 64.70
CA GLY A 363 8.50 6.38 65.67
C GLY A 363 7.23 7.23 65.62
N PHE A 364 6.39 7.07 66.64
CA PHE A 364 5.14 7.79 66.94
C PHE A 364 5.33 9.29 67.25
N GLY A 365 4.30 10.09 66.94
CA GLY A 365 3.74 11.06 67.90
C GLY A 365 3.77 12.57 67.54
N GLY A 366 2.59 13.20 67.55
CA GLY A 366 2.42 14.52 68.17
C GLY A 366 1.74 15.63 67.34
N PHE A 367 0.47 15.88 67.68
CA PHE A 367 -0.38 17.07 67.48
C PHE A 367 -1.06 17.31 66.13
#